data_AF-A0A964YU49-F1
#
_entry.id   AF-A0A964YU49-F1
#
_cell.length_a   1.000
_cell.length_b   1.000
_cell.length_c   1.000
_cell.angle_alpha   90.00
_cell.angle_beta   90.00
_cell.angle_gamma   90.00
#
_symmetry.space_group_name_H-M   'P 1'
#
loop_
_entity.id
_entity.type
_entity.pdbx_description
1 polymer ?
#
loop_
_entity_poly.entity_id
_entity_poly.type
_entity_poly.pdbx_seq_one_letter_code
_entity_poly.pdbx_strand_id
1 'polypeptide(L)'
;MLIRPRRNRKNAAIRDMVQETHLSVDHLIYPFFLVDGKGIQQEITSLPRNYRWSLDLLLREMESSLELGLNKFVLFPAVQDHLKDPIASYSYAEDNFYLEAIRTLKERFPQAVLMSDVAMDPYSSDGHDGLVRNGKIVNDDTLPILGKMAIAQAQAGIDILGPSDMMDGRVGYLRRVLDEQHFTEVSIMAYTA
;
A
#
# COMPACT_ATOMS: atom_id res chain seq x y z
N MET A 1 -33.17 39.93 -16.28
CA MET A 1 -32.62 38.77 -15.54
C MET A 1 -31.54 39.23 -14.56
N LEU A 2 -31.78 39.07 -13.25
CA LEU A 2 -30.88 39.56 -12.17
C LEU A 2 -29.70 38.60 -11.89
N ILE A 3 -29.95 37.29 -11.90
CA ILE A 3 -28.93 36.26 -11.69
C ILE A 3 -28.26 35.95 -13.03
N ARG A 4 -26.93 36.11 -13.12
CA ARG A 4 -26.15 35.75 -14.31
C ARG A 4 -24.91 34.98 -13.87
N PRO A 5 -24.98 33.64 -13.75
CA PRO A 5 -23.87 32.84 -13.21
C PRO A 5 -22.59 32.90 -14.04
N ARG A 6 -22.68 33.29 -15.33
CA ARG A 6 -21.51 33.56 -16.19
C ARG A 6 -20.62 34.69 -15.66
N ARG A 7 -21.12 35.56 -14.76
CA ARG A 7 -20.30 36.60 -14.10
C ARG A 7 -19.14 35.97 -13.29
N ASN A 8 -19.36 34.80 -12.68
CA ASN A 8 -18.34 34.03 -11.95
C ASN A 8 -17.38 33.26 -12.87
N ARG A 9 -17.60 33.29 -14.19
CA ARG A 9 -16.80 32.56 -15.19
C ARG A 9 -16.12 33.48 -16.20
N LYS A 10 -16.21 34.80 -16.00
CA LYS A 10 -15.89 35.81 -17.01
C LYS A 10 -14.40 35.90 -17.35
N ASN A 11 -13.51 35.52 -16.44
CA ASN A 11 -12.07 35.45 -16.67
C ASN A 11 -11.42 34.44 -15.70
N ALA A 12 -10.13 34.16 -15.90
CA ALA A 12 -9.39 33.19 -15.07
C ALA A 12 -9.37 33.60 -13.59
N ALA A 13 -8.95 34.83 -13.27
CA ALA A 13 -8.85 35.32 -11.90
C ALA A 13 -10.14 35.14 -11.07
N ILE A 14 -11.32 35.34 -11.67
CA ILE A 14 -12.59 35.13 -10.95
C ILE A 14 -12.92 33.65 -10.82
N ARG A 15 -12.59 32.81 -11.81
CA ARG A 15 -12.77 31.36 -11.68
C ARG A 15 -11.88 30.80 -10.60
N ASP A 16 -10.63 31.24 -10.54
CA ASP A 16 -9.66 30.79 -9.53
C ASP A 16 -10.10 31.21 -8.13
N MET A 17 -10.67 32.41 -7.97
CA MET A 17 -11.21 32.91 -6.70
C MET A 17 -12.43 32.13 -6.19
N VAL A 18 -13.27 31.61 -7.09
CA VAL A 18 -14.54 30.93 -6.74
C VAL A 18 -14.48 29.41 -6.93
N GLN A 19 -13.31 28.86 -7.24
CA GLN A 19 -13.11 27.43 -7.40
C GLN A 19 -13.28 26.74 -6.04
N GLU A 20 -14.12 25.70 -6.01
CA GLU A 20 -14.46 25.00 -4.77
C GLU A 20 -13.47 23.89 -4.42
N THR A 21 -12.89 23.24 -5.44
CA THR A 21 -12.00 22.08 -5.27
C THR A 21 -10.63 22.38 -5.84
N HIS A 22 -9.60 22.15 -5.04
CA HIS A 22 -8.20 22.22 -5.47
C HIS A 22 -7.57 20.84 -5.32
N LEU A 23 -6.83 20.40 -6.35
CA LEU A 23 -5.98 19.22 -6.28
C LEU A 23 -4.54 19.68 -6.07
N SER A 24 -3.87 19.14 -5.05
CA SER A 24 -2.44 19.33 -4.80
C SER A 24 -1.75 17.97 -4.68
N VAL A 25 -0.42 17.97 -4.71
CA VAL A 25 0.40 16.77 -4.45
C VAL A 25 0.12 16.16 -3.08
N ASP A 26 -0.39 16.95 -2.12
CA ASP A 26 -0.72 16.47 -0.79
C ASP A 26 -1.87 15.46 -0.78
N HIS A 27 -2.70 15.46 -1.82
CA HIS A 27 -3.83 14.56 -1.97
C HIS A 27 -3.46 13.24 -2.68
N LEU A 28 -2.20 13.07 -3.11
CA LEU A 28 -1.78 11.94 -3.94
C LEU A 28 -1.06 10.88 -3.11
N ILE A 29 -1.38 9.61 -3.38
CA ILE A 29 -0.62 8.43 -2.94
C ILE A 29 -0.18 7.71 -4.20
N TYR A 30 1.13 7.48 -4.37
CA TYR A 30 1.68 6.85 -5.57
C TYR A 30 1.95 5.35 -5.32
N PRO A 31 1.32 4.43 -6.09
CA PRO A 31 1.58 3.01 -5.97
C PRO A 31 2.93 2.58 -6.57
N PHE A 32 3.66 1.75 -5.84
CA PHE A 32 4.87 1.07 -6.30
C PHE A 32 4.72 -0.43 -6.27
N PHE A 33 5.04 -1.09 -7.37
CA PHE A 33 5.10 -2.55 -7.47
C PHE A 33 6.55 -3.00 -7.33
N LEU A 34 6.84 -3.81 -6.31
CA LEU A 34 8.17 -4.32 -6.04
C LEU A 34 8.34 -5.74 -6.54
N VAL A 35 9.50 -6.05 -7.11
CA VAL A 35 9.91 -7.42 -7.45
C VAL A 35 11.27 -7.70 -6.85
N ASP A 36 11.49 -8.94 -6.43
CA ASP A 36 12.79 -9.37 -5.92
C ASP A 36 13.86 -9.40 -7.02
N GLY A 37 15.12 -9.15 -6.65
CA GLY A 37 16.27 -9.09 -7.55
C GLY A 37 16.92 -7.71 -7.64
N LYS A 38 17.67 -7.47 -8.71
CA LYS A 38 18.50 -6.27 -8.89
C LYS A 38 18.51 -5.80 -10.34
N GLY A 39 18.43 -4.49 -10.56
CA GLY A 39 18.42 -3.88 -11.90
C GLY A 39 17.19 -4.24 -12.74
N ILE A 40 16.05 -4.52 -12.10
CA ILE A 40 14.81 -4.94 -12.77
C ILE A 40 13.85 -3.75 -12.84
N GLN A 41 13.45 -3.40 -14.05
CA GLN A 41 12.34 -2.52 -14.35
C GLN A 41 11.48 -3.21 -15.41
N GLN A 42 10.40 -3.86 -14.98
CA GLN A 42 9.53 -4.63 -15.86
C GLN A 42 8.21 -3.90 -16.08
N GLU A 43 7.91 -3.53 -17.33
CA GLU A 43 6.61 -2.90 -17.65
C GLU A 43 5.45 -3.88 -17.40
N ILE A 44 4.38 -3.36 -16.80
CA ILE A 44 3.11 -4.07 -16.63
C ILE A 44 2.28 -3.82 -17.89
N THR A 45 2.20 -4.81 -18.78
CA THR A 45 1.59 -4.64 -20.12
C THR A 45 0.13 -4.19 -20.09
N SER A 46 -0.64 -4.58 -19.07
CA SER A 46 -2.03 -4.16 -18.87
C SER A 46 -2.17 -2.77 -18.25
N LEU A 47 -1.08 -2.21 -17.70
CA LEU A 47 -1.00 -0.87 -17.11
C LEU A 47 0.17 -0.10 -17.74
N PRO A 48 0.05 0.34 -19.00
CA PRO A 48 1.14 0.97 -19.74
C PRO A 48 1.83 2.07 -18.94
N ARG A 49 3.16 2.14 -19.02
CA ARG A 49 4.01 3.08 -18.25
C ARG A 49 4.02 2.86 -16.74
N ASN A 50 3.48 1.75 -16.24
CA ASN A 50 3.67 1.30 -14.87
C ASN A 50 4.63 0.11 -14.88
N TYR A 51 5.45 -0.01 -13.85
CA TYR A 51 6.52 -0.98 -13.80
C TYR A 51 6.53 -1.71 -12.46
N ARG A 52 7.04 -2.94 -12.49
CA ARG A 52 7.59 -3.63 -11.32
C ARG A 52 9.07 -3.28 -11.22
N TRP A 53 9.50 -2.90 -10.02
CA TRP A 53 10.83 -2.39 -9.77
C TRP A 53 11.56 -3.28 -8.77
N SER A 54 12.82 -3.60 -9.05
CA SER A 54 13.73 -4.03 -8.00
C SER A 54 14.04 -2.84 -7.08
N LEU A 55 14.33 -3.13 -5.81
CA LEU A 55 14.55 -2.11 -4.79
C LEU A 55 15.61 -1.08 -5.20
N ASP A 56 16.71 -1.50 -5.81
CA ASP A 56 17.80 -0.61 -6.22
C ASP A 56 17.39 0.45 -7.25
N LEU A 57 16.44 0.13 -8.14
CA LEU A 57 15.89 1.08 -9.10
C LEU A 57 14.74 1.89 -8.49
N LEU A 58 13.92 1.26 -7.63
CA LEU A 58 12.82 1.95 -6.95
C LEU A 58 13.32 3.12 -6.08
N LEU A 59 14.47 2.97 -5.42
CA LEU A 59 15.07 4.04 -4.62
C LEU A 59 15.28 5.32 -5.44
N ARG A 60 15.60 5.20 -6.73
CA ARG A 60 15.79 6.36 -7.63
C ARG A 60 14.45 6.99 -8.02
N GLU A 61 13.45 6.16 -8.33
CA GLU A 61 12.11 6.63 -8.66
C GLU A 61 11.47 7.36 -7.47
N MET A 62 11.65 6.86 -6.25
CA MET A 62 11.16 7.51 -5.04
C MET A 62 11.87 8.84 -4.77
N GLU A 63 13.18 8.93 -5.01
CA GLU A 63 13.94 10.19 -4.91
C GLU A 63 13.39 11.25 -5.88
N SER A 64 13.19 10.89 -7.16
CA SER A 64 12.57 11.78 -8.14
C SER A 64 11.12 12.14 -7.79
N SER A 65 10.35 11.22 -7.21
CA SER A 65 8.98 11.48 -6.75
C SER A 65 8.95 12.52 -5.63
N LEU A 66 9.89 12.43 -4.68
CA LEU A 66 10.03 13.38 -3.58
C LEU A 66 10.41 14.79 -4.07
N GLU A 67 11.26 14.90 -5.10
CA GLU A 67 11.58 16.20 -5.74
C GLU A 67 10.35 16.88 -6.36
N LEU A 68 9.36 16.10 -6.81
CA LEU A 68 8.07 16.59 -7.32
C LEU A 68 7.07 16.93 -6.20
N GLY A 69 7.42 16.68 -4.94
CA GLY A 69 6.55 16.90 -3.78
C GLY A 69 5.64 15.71 -3.44
N LEU A 70 5.78 14.56 -4.11
CA LEU A 70 5.08 13.34 -3.74
C LEU A 70 5.78 12.68 -2.57
N ASN A 71 5.09 12.57 -1.43
CA ASN A 71 5.66 12.02 -0.20
C ASN A 71 4.83 10.90 0.44
N LYS A 72 3.77 10.43 -0.22
CA LYS A 72 2.98 9.27 0.21
C LYS A 72 3.01 8.19 -0.85
N PHE A 73 3.36 6.98 -0.45
CA PHE A 73 3.53 5.84 -1.35
C PHE A 73 2.80 4.62 -0.79
N VAL A 74 2.23 3.81 -1.67
CA VAL A 74 1.68 2.49 -1.30
C VAL A 74 2.46 1.40 -2.01
N LEU A 75 2.91 0.40 -1.27
CA LEU A 75 3.84 -0.61 -1.75
C LEU A 75 3.11 -1.94 -1.98
N PHE A 76 3.30 -2.55 -3.14
CA PHE A 76 2.72 -3.85 -3.49
C PHE A 76 3.81 -4.84 -3.92
N PRO A 77 3.89 -6.03 -3.32
CA PRO A 77 4.87 -7.04 -3.71
C PRO A 77 4.38 -7.89 -4.90
N ALA A 78 5.26 -8.14 -5.86
CA ALA A 78 5.10 -9.13 -6.91
C ALA A 78 5.91 -10.39 -6.55
N VAL A 79 5.34 -11.22 -5.69
CA VAL A 79 5.97 -12.44 -5.17
C VAL A 79 6.00 -13.53 -6.25
N GLN A 80 7.12 -14.23 -6.37
CA GLN A 80 7.26 -15.35 -7.29
C GLN A 80 6.44 -16.56 -6.83
N ASP A 81 5.84 -17.29 -7.77
CA ASP A 81 4.88 -18.37 -7.46
C ASP A 81 5.47 -19.48 -6.57
N HIS A 82 6.77 -19.76 -6.66
CA HIS A 82 7.42 -20.79 -5.84
C HIS A 82 7.54 -20.43 -4.35
N LEU A 83 7.31 -19.17 -3.98
CA LEU A 83 7.29 -18.67 -2.60
C LEU A 83 5.86 -18.64 -2.03
N LYS A 84 4.85 -18.91 -2.87
CA LYS A 84 3.45 -18.87 -2.46
C LYS A 84 3.01 -20.21 -1.88
N ASP A 85 2.18 -20.15 -0.84
CA ASP A 85 1.57 -21.32 -0.25
C ASP A 85 0.13 -21.01 0.22
N PRO A 86 -0.69 -22.01 0.59
CA PRO A 86 -2.10 -21.77 0.95
C PRO A 86 -2.30 -20.93 2.22
N ILE A 87 -1.26 -20.77 3.05
CA ILE A 87 -1.33 -20.06 4.33
C ILE A 87 -0.60 -18.71 4.28
N ALA A 88 -0.14 -18.28 3.11
CA ALA A 88 0.66 -17.08 2.89
C ALA A 88 1.87 -16.98 3.83
N SER A 89 2.58 -18.08 4.12
CA SER A 89 3.63 -18.08 5.16
C SER A 89 4.78 -17.12 4.84
N TYR A 90 5.07 -16.90 3.56
CA TYR A 90 6.09 -15.95 3.11
C TYR A 90 5.76 -14.49 3.49
N SER A 91 4.48 -14.15 3.70
CA SER A 91 4.05 -12.78 4.01
C SER A 91 4.64 -12.18 5.28
N TYR A 92 5.06 -13.03 6.22
CA TYR A 92 5.70 -12.64 7.48
C TYR A 92 7.03 -13.36 7.72
N ALA A 93 7.64 -13.94 6.67
CA ALA A 93 8.94 -14.58 6.76
C ALA A 93 10.07 -13.57 6.94
N GLU A 94 11.11 -13.93 7.72
CA GLU A 94 12.25 -13.04 8.00
C GLU A 94 13.05 -12.66 6.74
N ASP A 95 13.08 -13.55 5.75
CA ASP A 95 13.76 -13.40 4.46
C ASP A 95 12.85 -12.85 3.34
N ASN A 96 11.71 -12.25 3.71
CA ASN A 96 10.81 -11.64 2.75
C ASN A 96 11.39 -10.33 2.18
N PHE A 97 11.66 -10.31 0.87
CA PHE A 97 12.24 -9.16 0.16
C PHE A 97 11.42 -7.88 0.32
N TYR A 98 10.09 -8.00 0.47
CA TYR A 98 9.18 -6.88 0.65
C TYR A 98 9.38 -6.18 2.00
N LEU A 99 9.63 -6.95 3.06
CA LEU A 99 9.92 -6.40 4.39
C LEU A 99 11.28 -5.70 4.41
N GLU A 100 12.29 -6.27 3.75
CA GLU A 100 13.60 -5.62 3.59
C GLU A 100 13.49 -4.32 2.77
N ALA A 101 12.64 -4.32 1.74
CA ALA A 101 12.37 -3.11 0.97
C ALA A 101 11.71 -2.01 1.82
N ILE A 102 10.68 -2.34 2.62
CA ILE A 102 10.06 -1.36 3.54
C ILE A 102 11.12 -0.75 4.47
N ARG A 103 11.95 -1.59 5.10
CA ARG A 103 13.03 -1.16 5.99
C ARG A 103 13.99 -0.21 5.30
N THR A 104 14.50 -0.61 4.13
CA THR A 104 15.45 0.19 3.34
C THR A 104 14.85 1.53 2.91
N LEU A 105 13.59 1.53 2.45
CA LEU A 105 12.90 2.75 2.05
C LEU A 105 12.70 3.70 3.22
N LYS A 106 12.29 3.17 4.39
CA LYS A 106 12.07 3.98 5.59
C LYS A 106 13.37 4.57 6.13
N GLU A 107 14.46 3.79 6.14
CA GLU A 107 15.79 4.26 6.55
C GLU A 107 16.32 5.36 5.63
N ARG A 108 16.15 5.21 4.31
CA ARG A 108 16.66 6.18 3.33
C ARG A 108 15.80 7.43 3.20
N PHE A 109 14.48 7.29 3.34
CA PHE A 109 13.50 8.36 3.13
C PHE A 109 12.56 8.51 4.34
N PRO A 110 13.08 8.87 5.53
CA PRO A 110 12.26 8.98 6.74
C PRO A 110 11.14 10.03 6.63
N GLN A 111 11.25 10.99 5.71
CA GLN A 111 10.22 11.99 5.42
C GLN A 111 9.03 11.46 4.61
N ALA A 112 9.15 10.28 4.00
CA ALA A 112 8.08 9.68 3.22
C ALA A 112 7.14 8.86 4.09
N VAL A 113 5.85 8.97 3.80
CA VAL A 113 4.82 8.09 4.32
C VAL A 113 4.73 6.87 3.43
N LEU A 114 4.93 5.70 4.01
CA LEU A 114 4.82 4.40 3.40
C LEU A 114 3.55 3.72 3.91
N MET A 115 2.72 3.30 2.96
CA MET A 115 1.58 2.44 3.17
C MET A 115 1.88 1.06 2.60
N SER A 116 1.52 0.01 3.32
CA SER A 116 1.58 -1.38 2.82
C SER A 116 0.17 -1.95 2.75
N ASP A 117 0.05 -3.02 1.98
CA ASP A 117 -1.18 -3.79 1.87
C ASP A 117 -1.14 -5.01 2.81
N VAL A 118 -2.25 -5.27 3.49
CA VAL A 118 -2.44 -6.45 4.36
C VAL A 118 -3.51 -7.33 3.75
N ALA A 119 -3.08 -8.27 2.90
CA ALA A 119 -3.93 -9.25 2.23
C ALA A 119 -3.10 -10.49 1.82
N MET A 120 -3.75 -11.66 1.75
CA MET A 120 -3.04 -12.90 1.43
C MET A 120 -2.80 -13.10 -0.08
N ASP A 121 -3.47 -12.40 -0.98
CA ASP A 121 -3.47 -12.69 -2.42
C ASP A 121 -2.08 -12.66 -3.09
N PRO A 122 -1.10 -11.82 -2.72
CA PRO A 122 0.22 -11.86 -3.35
C PRO A 122 1.02 -13.08 -2.89
N TYR A 123 0.64 -13.70 -1.77
CA TYR A 123 1.38 -14.77 -1.09
C TYR A 123 0.67 -16.11 -1.12
N SER A 124 -0.63 -16.11 -1.42
CA SER A 124 -1.48 -17.28 -1.47
C SER A 124 -1.32 -18.02 -2.79
N SER A 125 -1.06 -19.33 -2.73
CA SER A 125 -1.06 -20.16 -3.94
C SER A 125 -2.45 -20.28 -4.58
N ASP A 126 -3.52 -20.00 -3.81
CA ASP A 126 -4.90 -19.98 -4.28
C ASP A 126 -5.32 -18.62 -4.85
N GLY A 127 -4.50 -17.58 -4.65
CA GLY A 127 -4.74 -16.22 -5.17
C GLY A 127 -5.92 -15.48 -4.54
N HIS A 128 -6.35 -15.90 -3.35
CA HIS A 128 -7.43 -15.27 -2.59
C HIS A 128 -6.87 -14.48 -1.39
N ASP A 129 -7.62 -13.44 -0.99
CA ASP A 129 -7.22 -12.50 0.08
C ASP A 129 -7.24 -13.13 1.48
N GLY A 130 -7.82 -14.32 1.62
CA GLY A 130 -7.90 -15.08 2.87
C GLY A 130 -7.68 -16.58 2.69
N LEU A 131 -7.59 -17.29 3.81
CA LEU A 131 -7.34 -18.73 3.85
C LEU A 131 -8.50 -19.49 3.22
N VAL A 132 -8.20 -20.40 2.29
CA VAL A 132 -9.20 -21.24 1.63
C VAL A 132 -9.31 -22.59 2.34
N ARG A 133 -10.54 -22.97 2.73
CA ARG A 133 -10.88 -24.33 3.19
C ARG A 133 -12.10 -24.84 2.47
N ASN A 134 -11.98 -26.00 1.84
CA ASN A 134 -13.06 -26.64 1.08
C ASN A 134 -13.72 -25.69 0.06
N GLY A 135 -12.90 -24.90 -0.65
CA GLY A 135 -13.35 -23.92 -1.66
C GLY A 135 -14.05 -22.68 -1.10
N LYS A 136 -13.93 -22.40 0.21
CA LYS A 136 -14.46 -21.19 0.86
C LYS A 136 -13.34 -20.43 1.56
N ILE A 137 -13.38 -19.10 1.46
CA ILE A 137 -12.53 -18.23 2.25
C ILE A 137 -13.08 -18.23 3.69
N VAL A 138 -12.25 -18.61 4.67
CA VAL A 138 -12.65 -18.72 6.08
C VAL A 138 -12.24 -17.48 6.86
N ASN A 139 -13.23 -16.74 7.37
CA ASN A 139 -13.04 -15.43 7.99
C ASN A 139 -12.07 -15.44 9.20
N ASP A 140 -12.50 -16.06 10.30
CA ASP A 140 -11.80 -15.95 11.58
C ASP A 140 -10.42 -16.62 11.55
N ASP A 141 -10.29 -17.71 10.80
CA ASP A 141 -9.01 -18.42 10.60
C ASP A 141 -8.02 -17.63 9.73
N THR A 142 -8.49 -16.64 8.97
CA THR A 142 -7.64 -15.72 8.19
C THR A 142 -7.01 -14.63 9.08
N LEU A 143 -7.74 -14.16 10.10
CA LEU A 143 -7.30 -13.02 10.94
C LEU A 143 -5.92 -13.22 11.60
N PRO A 144 -5.55 -14.41 12.14
CA PRO A 144 -4.22 -14.64 12.68
C PRO A 144 -3.09 -14.52 11.65
N ILE A 145 -3.34 -14.86 10.39
CA ILE A 145 -2.36 -14.74 9.30
C ILE A 145 -2.14 -13.26 8.98
N LEU A 146 -3.24 -12.51 8.79
CA LEU A 146 -3.19 -11.06 8.57
C LEU A 146 -2.52 -10.32 9.74
N GLY A 147 -2.76 -10.77 10.97
CA GLY A 147 -2.11 -10.22 12.17
C GLY A 147 -0.59 -10.39 12.17
N LYS A 148 -0.09 -11.58 11.79
CA LYS A 148 1.36 -11.81 11.65
C LYS A 148 1.97 -10.93 10.56
N MET A 149 1.29 -10.82 9.42
CA MET A 149 1.70 -9.96 8.31
C MET A 149 1.78 -8.49 8.73
N ALA A 150 0.74 -7.99 9.40
CA ALA A 150 0.69 -6.62 9.92
C ALA A 150 1.82 -6.33 10.92
N ILE A 151 2.12 -7.26 11.83
CA ILE A 151 3.23 -7.13 12.79
C ILE A 151 4.56 -7.10 12.04
N ALA A 152 4.77 -7.98 11.07
CA ALA A 152 6.02 -8.02 10.29
C ALA A 152 6.25 -6.73 9.50
N GLN A 153 5.20 -6.18 8.88
CA GLN A 153 5.25 -4.90 8.17
C GLN A 153 5.48 -3.72 9.13
N ALA A 154 4.87 -3.74 10.32
CA ALA A 154 5.12 -2.75 11.38
C ALA A 154 6.57 -2.79 11.88
N GLN A 155 7.12 -4.00 12.10
CA GLN A 155 8.54 -4.21 12.44
C GLN A 155 9.49 -3.70 11.35
N ALA A 156 9.09 -3.77 10.09
CA ALA A 156 9.85 -3.22 8.97
C ALA A 156 9.81 -1.69 8.90
N GLY A 157 8.90 -1.03 9.64
CA GLY A 157 8.81 0.42 9.74
C GLY A 157 7.75 1.07 8.86
N ILE A 158 6.68 0.33 8.50
CA ILE A 158 5.55 0.94 7.78
C ILE A 158 4.81 1.96 8.65
N ASP A 159 4.32 3.05 8.06
CA ASP A 159 3.51 4.05 8.78
C ASP A 159 2.03 3.69 8.76
N ILE A 160 1.54 3.15 7.63
CA ILE A 160 0.13 2.85 7.40
C ILE A 160 -0.03 1.40 6.91
N LEU A 161 -0.89 0.65 7.57
CA LEU A 161 -1.38 -0.64 7.11
C LEU A 161 -2.73 -0.46 6.39
N GLY A 162 -2.81 -0.94 5.16
CA GLY A 162 -4.03 -0.95 4.35
C GLY A 162 -4.63 -2.36 4.26
N PRO A 163 -5.48 -2.81 5.20
CA PRO A 163 -6.12 -4.11 5.09
C PRO A 163 -7.20 -4.10 4.02
N SER A 164 -6.85 -4.67 2.85
CA SER A 164 -7.72 -4.81 1.68
C SER A 164 -8.44 -6.16 1.61
N ASP A 165 -8.18 -7.06 2.58
CA ASP A 165 -8.68 -8.44 2.66
C ASP A 165 -10.20 -8.61 2.80
N MET A 166 -10.91 -7.56 3.20
CA MET A 166 -12.37 -7.53 3.40
C MET A 166 -12.94 -8.54 4.43
N MET A 167 -12.13 -9.14 5.31
CA MET A 167 -12.63 -10.02 6.36
C MET A 167 -13.45 -9.25 7.43
N ASP A 168 -14.47 -9.88 7.98
CA ASP A 168 -15.25 -9.33 9.08
C ASP A 168 -14.39 -9.18 10.34
N GLY A 169 -14.46 -8.01 10.98
CA GLY A 169 -13.77 -7.73 12.23
C GLY A 169 -12.25 -7.50 12.12
N ARG A 170 -11.64 -7.62 10.92
CA ARG A 170 -10.17 -7.53 10.78
C ARG A 170 -9.57 -6.26 11.34
N VAL A 171 -10.20 -5.10 11.17
CA VAL A 171 -9.65 -3.81 11.62
C VAL A 171 -9.45 -3.80 13.14
N GLY A 172 -10.45 -4.28 13.89
CA GLY A 172 -10.37 -4.39 15.35
C GLY A 172 -9.35 -5.44 15.79
N TYR A 173 -9.29 -6.57 15.07
CA TYR A 173 -8.29 -7.61 15.32
C TYR A 173 -6.86 -7.07 15.12
N LEU A 174 -6.59 -6.43 13.98
CA LEU A 174 -5.29 -5.86 13.62
C LEU A 174 -4.86 -4.78 14.61
N ARG A 175 -5.76 -3.86 14.99
CA ARG A 175 -5.47 -2.85 16.01
C ARG A 175 -5.01 -3.49 17.31
N ARG A 176 -5.78 -4.48 17.82
CA ARG A 176 -5.43 -5.16 19.08
C ARG A 176 -4.04 -5.80 19.03
N VAL A 177 -3.72 -6.55 17.98
CA VAL A 177 -2.40 -7.24 17.89
C VAL A 177 -1.24 -6.27 17.72
N LEU A 178 -1.43 -5.13 17.02
CA LEU A 178 -0.42 -4.08 16.94
C LEU A 178 -0.15 -3.45 18.30
N ASP A 179 -1.20 -3.12 19.05
CA ASP A 179 -1.09 -2.51 20.38
C ASP A 179 -0.43 -3.48 21.38
N GLU A 180 -0.77 -4.78 21.32
CA GLU A 180 -0.13 -5.85 22.10
C GLU A 180 1.38 -5.99 21.81
N GLN A 181 1.82 -5.61 20.61
CA GLN A 181 3.23 -5.61 20.18
C GLN A 181 3.88 -4.21 20.28
N HIS A 182 3.22 -3.24 20.91
CA HIS A 182 3.70 -1.87 21.10
C HIS A 182 3.84 -1.02 19.82
N PHE A 183 3.18 -1.41 18.72
CA PHE A 183 3.11 -0.62 17.47
C PHE A 183 1.93 0.36 17.49
N THR A 184 1.81 1.16 18.56
CA THR A 184 0.64 2.01 18.80
C THR A 184 0.46 3.11 17.76
N GLU A 185 1.55 3.64 17.21
CA GLU A 185 1.56 4.75 16.24
C GLU A 185 1.30 4.31 14.79
N VAL A 186 1.34 3.00 14.50
CA VAL A 186 1.07 2.50 13.14
C VAL A 186 -0.41 2.70 12.84
N SER A 187 -0.70 3.42 11.76
CA SER A 187 -2.07 3.73 11.33
C SER A 187 -2.69 2.57 10.57
N ILE A 188 -4.03 2.48 10.60
CA ILE A 188 -4.79 1.54 9.76
C ILE A 188 -5.68 2.35 8.82
N MET A 189 -5.43 2.27 7.52
CA MET A 189 -6.30 2.81 6.48
C MET A 189 -7.18 1.68 5.96
N ALA A 190 -8.32 1.47 6.62
CA ALA A 190 -9.22 0.36 6.29
C ALA A 190 -9.88 0.55 4.92
N TYR A 191 -9.80 -0.47 4.06
CA TYR A 191 -10.55 -0.53 2.82
C TYR A 191 -12.02 -0.80 3.17
N THR A 192 -12.83 0.25 3.20
CA THR A 192 -14.23 0.23 3.58
C THR A 192 -15.08 0.80 2.44
N ALA A 193 -16.37 0.45 2.41
CA ALA A 193 -17.33 0.92 1.40
C ALA A 193 -18.66 1.28 2.07
#